data_AF-A0A372G318-F1
#
_entry.id   AF-A0A372G318-F1
#
_cell.length_a   1.000
_cell.length_b   1.000
_cell.length_c   1.000
_cell.angle_alpha   90.00
_cell.angle_beta   90.00
_cell.angle_gamma   90.00
#
_symmetry.space_group_name_H-M   'P 1'
#
loop_
_entity.id
_entity.type
_entity.pdbx_description
1 polymer ?
#
loop_
_entity_poly.entity_id
_entity_poly.type
_entity_poly.pdbx_seq_one_letter_code
_entity_poly.pdbx_strand_id
1 'polypeptide(L)'
;MKDTSRPASDDTCPGHTGDPDDTRAPDTRAPADTRTPSDAPIPADTRTSPDRPADASAGRGSRHRAGTRRHRAGLTPPAILGLSGPDPGAGPHRPRPGVRRAAVMRGMHDPAAGHPGEDDDLAGADHEAAQSRRAAARRRRVVLAALALTAAASAVTLIATLVNWAPAAPPARELTAAERDRLAAMRVVNYRDVRSGLHLTVSGAAGRTDLLGWVDWARRLVYLDVSGPGAGTLRGLAQATPAVTVVRPDPDAMSTPAMPPLVPPGGDWRLPTDRSLDPLLGLIFDLARDRTEPADELSGRWLRRAEVDGETVDVLEASLRGTATPGGPTPAGPPTAEPRTAPGDTARYWLDAAGRLHRVETTLPGVGPVHLRLHRADRPTLRPVDALGGRPGLPRALTAAERHRWQRLPARLRAAGGATVTLVGPVGTGLDLRGAGWVSWTSGTAYLGVTALDAADLRTLVRQDRKAVARIETRPVGDPEAPPPLPPPATGWRTGPHRTSALDPLVSAALRAARGSGPQGSTRRVRGDSHTGVTVDVVEVETAQGPTRYWIDRTGTLRRLEAPTPAGTWAQLDLTTGRVPRLTPRT
;
A
#
# COMPACT_ATOMS: atom_id res chain seq x y z
N MET A 1 -76.38 2.66 13.55
CA MET A 1 -76.37 3.90 12.71
C MET A 1 -76.24 3.44 11.26
N LYS A 2 -77.10 3.84 10.32
CA LYS A 2 -77.34 5.21 9.80
C LYS A 2 -76.04 5.78 9.20
N ASP A 3 -75.92 5.81 7.87
CA ASP A 3 -76.35 6.89 6.93
C ASP A 3 -75.32 8.04 6.92
N THR A 4 -74.90 8.65 5.81
CA THR A 4 -75.26 8.61 4.37
C THR A 4 -73.99 9.02 3.54
N SER A 5 -73.91 9.18 2.20
CA SER A 5 -74.89 9.41 1.13
C SER A 5 -74.42 8.92 -0.26
N ARG A 6 -75.19 9.20 -1.33
CA ARG A 6 -75.09 8.64 -2.71
C ARG A 6 -74.95 9.77 -3.81
N PRO A 7 -75.10 9.56 -5.15
CA PRO A 7 -74.45 10.38 -6.19
C PRO A 7 -75.40 11.07 -7.22
N ALA A 8 -74.81 11.69 -8.26
CA ALA A 8 -75.35 11.97 -9.61
C ALA A 8 -74.14 12.07 -10.59
N SER A 9 -74.15 11.75 -11.89
CA SER A 9 -75.12 11.83 -13.01
C SER A 9 -75.20 13.20 -13.71
N ASP A 10 -75.12 13.33 -15.05
CA ASP A 10 -74.65 12.39 -16.11
C ASP A 10 -73.58 13.10 -17.02
N ASP A 11 -73.58 13.31 -18.36
CA ASP A 11 -74.43 12.98 -19.53
C ASP A 11 -73.65 13.20 -20.87
N THR A 12 -74.30 12.98 -22.04
CA THR A 12 -73.98 13.40 -23.43
C THR A 12 -73.00 12.56 -24.29
N CYS A 13 -73.57 11.74 -25.18
CA CYS A 13 -73.08 11.39 -26.53
C CYS A 13 -74.12 11.93 -27.56
N PRO A 14 -73.85 12.11 -28.89
CA PRO A 14 -73.78 10.99 -29.85
C PRO A 14 -72.97 11.22 -31.17
N GLY A 15 -72.92 10.20 -32.05
CA GLY A 15 -72.38 10.23 -33.43
C GLY A 15 -71.44 9.04 -33.73
N HIS A 16 -71.81 7.90 -34.34
CA HIS A 16 -72.29 7.64 -35.72
C HIS A 16 -71.31 8.14 -36.82
N THR A 17 -70.87 7.36 -37.83
CA THR A 17 -71.24 5.98 -38.28
C THR A 17 -70.12 5.39 -39.18
N GLY A 18 -70.02 4.06 -39.35
CA GLY A 18 -69.32 3.46 -40.52
C GLY A 18 -68.43 2.24 -40.27
N ASP A 19 -68.98 1.05 -40.51
CA ASP A 19 -68.32 -0.23 -40.88
C ASP A 19 -68.86 -0.59 -42.30
N PRO A 20 -68.30 -1.51 -43.15
CA PRO A 20 -67.99 -2.89 -42.79
C PRO A 20 -66.80 -3.61 -43.50
N ASP A 21 -66.46 -4.79 -42.95
CA ASP A 21 -66.01 -6.07 -43.55
C ASP A 21 -64.84 -6.19 -44.57
N ASP A 22 -63.80 -6.89 -44.10
CA ASP A 22 -63.30 -8.20 -44.58
C ASP A 22 -63.40 -8.59 -46.08
N THR A 23 -62.24 -8.92 -46.69
CA THR A 23 -62.02 -10.30 -47.21
C THR A 23 -60.57 -10.61 -47.62
N ARG A 24 -60.07 -11.76 -47.12
CA ARG A 24 -59.26 -12.81 -47.78
C ARG A 24 -58.00 -12.51 -48.64
N ALA A 25 -56.93 -13.22 -48.27
CA ALA A 25 -55.80 -13.66 -49.13
C ALA A 25 -56.24 -14.80 -50.12
N PRO A 26 -55.41 -15.43 -51.00
CA PRO A 26 -53.93 -15.54 -50.94
C PRO A 26 -53.12 -15.66 -52.28
N ASP A 27 -51.79 -15.84 -52.10
CA ASP A 27 -50.93 -16.91 -52.67
C ASP A 27 -49.91 -16.69 -53.83
N THR A 28 -48.82 -17.45 -53.71
CA THR A 28 -47.84 -17.95 -54.70
C THR A 28 -46.87 -17.05 -55.52
N ARG A 29 -45.59 -17.37 -55.30
CA ARG A 29 -44.51 -17.70 -56.28
C ARG A 29 -43.69 -16.60 -57.01
N ALA A 30 -42.38 -16.74 -56.76
CA ALA A 30 -41.19 -16.39 -57.54
C ALA A 30 -41.26 -16.47 -59.08
N PRO A 31 -40.25 -15.89 -59.75
CA PRO A 31 -39.26 -16.75 -60.42
C PRO A 31 -37.79 -16.38 -60.09
N ALA A 32 -36.85 -17.12 -60.70
CA ALA A 32 -35.39 -16.92 -60.64
C ALA A 32 -34.76 -17.04 -62.05
N ASP A 33 -33.45 -16.80 -62.14
CA ASP A 33 -32.54 -17.05 -63.28
C ASP A 33 -32.78 -16.32 -64.62
N THR A 34 -31.78 -15.53 -65.03
CA THR A 34 -30.97 -15.85 -66.24
C THR A 34 -29.61 -15.12 -66.20
N ARG A 35 -28.73 -15.37 -67.19
CA ARG A 35 -27.28 -15.09 -67.15
C ARG A 35 -26.82 -13.96 -68.11
N THR A 36 -25.58 -13.52 -67.85
CA THR A 36 -24.55 -12.83 -68.68
C THR A 36 -24.51 -13.10 -70.20
N PRO A 37 -23.65 -12.41 -71.01
CA PRO A 37 -22.90 -11.13 -70.81
C PRO A 37 -22.96 -10.16 -72.04
N SER A 38 -22.31 -8.97 -71.98
CA SER A 38 -21.52 -8.42 -73.11
C SER A 38 -20.63 -7.20 -72.75
N ASP A 39 -19.48 -7.16 -73.42
CA ASP A 39 -18.59 -6.07 -73.92
C ASP A 39 -18.53 -4.64 -73.32
N ALA A 40 -17.31 -4.07 -73.41
CA ALA A 40 -16.98 -2.66 -73.20
C ALA A 40 -16.90 -1.88 -74.53
N PRO A 41 -16.75 -0.54 -74.51
CA PRO A 41 -15.39 -0.01 -74.75
C PRO A 41 -15.00 1.24 -73.90
N ILE A 42 -13.79 1.75 -74.17
CA ILE A 42 -13.04 2.76 -73.39
C ILE A 42 -13.13 4.16 -74.03
N PRO A 43 -13.09 5.23 -73.22
CA PRO A 43 -12.12 6.32 -73.39
C PRO A 43 -11.35 6.57 -72.07
N ALA A 44 -10.03 6.85 -72.00
CA ALA A 44 -9.23 7.92 -72.64
C ALA A 44 -9.74 9.33 -72.23
N ASP A 45 -8.94 10.30 -71.78
CA ASP A 45 -7.49 10.42 -71.48
C ASP A 45 -7.36 11.61 -70.48
N THR A 46 -6.54 11.64 -69.42
CA THR A 46 -5.17 12.22 -69.46
C THR A 46 -4.52 12.30 -68.06
N ARG A 47 -3.19 12.17 -68.03
CA ARG A 47 -2.13 12.93 -67.28
C ARG A 47 -2.53 13.58 -65.92
N THR A 48 -1.70 13.52 -64.86
CA THR A 48 -0.24 13.80 -64.84
C THR A 48 0.41 13.27 -63.55
N SER A 49 1.68 12.83 -63.62
CA SER A 49 2.55 12.59 -62.45
C SER A 49 3.82 13.44 -62.53
N PRO A 50 4.42 13.85 -61.40
CA PRO A 50 5.82 14.29 -61.33
C PRO A 50 6.74 13.22 -60.71
N ASP A 51 8.02 13.29 -61.06
CA ASP A 51 9.02 12.25 -60.89
C ASP A 51 9.50 11.93 -59.46
N ARG A 52 10.10 10.74 -59.34
CA ARG A 52 11.05 10.41 -58.27
C ARG A 52 12.20 9.58 -58.84
N PRO A 53 13.42 10.13 -59.02
CA PRO A 53 14.55 9.36 -59.51
C PRO A 53 15.01 8.37 -58.44
N ALA A 54 15.38 7.17 -58.89
CA ALA A 54 16.27 6.27 -58.18
C ALA A 54 17.58 6.24 -58.96
N ASP A 55 18.70 6.25 -58.26
CA ASP A 55 20.01 6.06 -58.88
C ASP A 55 20.85 5.09 -58.02
N ALA A 56 21.61 4.22 -58.69
CA ALA A 56 22.23 3.06 -58.07
C ALA A 56 23.67 2.90 -58.56
N SER A 57 24.62 2.96 -57.62
CA SER A 57 26.04 2.70 -57.90
C SER A 57 26.58 1.60 -56.99
N ALA A 58 27.01 0.49 -57.61
CA ALA A 58 27.68 -0.60 -56.94
C ALA A 58 29.20 -0.45 -57.08
N GLY A 59 29.93 -0.29 -55.98
CA GLY A 59 31.39 -0.15 -55.95
C GLY A 59 32.05 -1.12 -54.99
N ARG A 60 33.04 -1.89 -55.45
CA ARG A 60 33.78 -2.84 -54.62
C ARG A 60 34.79 -2.13 -53.72
N GLY A 61 34.77 -2.41 -52.41
CA GLY A 61 35.85 -2.09 -51.47
C GLY A 61 36.19 -3.33 -50.64
N SER A 62 37.48 -3.61 -50.41
CA SER A 62 37.90 -4.81 -49.68
C SER A 62 39.14 -4.58 -48.80
N ARG A 63 39.29 -5.49 -47.82
CA ARG A 63 40.45 -5.75 -46.93
C ARG A 63 40.44 -5.07 -45.55
N HIS A 64 40.92 -5.87 -44.59
CA HIS A 64 41.27 -5.56 -43.21
C HIS A 64 40.09 -5.21 -42.27
N ARG A 65 40.13 -5.55 -40.98
CA ARG A 65 41.26 -6.05 -40.16
C ARG A 65 40.82 -7.19 -39.25
N ALA A 66 41.68 -8.20 -39.06
CA ALA A 66 41.46 -9.24 -38.05
C ALA A 66 41.82 -8.74 -36.64
N GLY A 67 41.17 -9.28 -35.61
CA GLY A 67 41.44 -8.97 -34.21
C GLY A 67 41.09 -10.15 -33.30
N THR A 68 42.07 -11.00 -33.02
CA THR A 68 41.94 -12.15 -32.11
C THR A 68 42.72 -11.94 -30.80
N ARG A 69 42.35 -12.70 -29.75
CA ARG A 69 42.93 -12.68 -28.39
C ARG A 69 42.50 -11.42 -27.59
N ARG A 70 42.37 -11.46 -26.26
CA ARG A 70 43.13 -12.27 -25.28
C ARG A 70 42.25 -12.93 -24.19
N HIS A 71 42.63 -14.13 -23.79
CA HIS A 71 42.41 -14.63 -22.43
C HIS A 71 43.66 -14.32 -21.57
N ARG A 72 43.48 -13.69 -20.41
CA ARG A 72 44.31 -13.79 -19.20
C ARG A 72 43.48 -13.16 -18.07
N ALA A 73 42.89 -13.88 -17.11
CA ALA A 73 43.45 -14.80 -16.12
C ALA A 73 44.25 -14.08 -15.02
N GLY A 74 43.78 -14.23 -13.77
CA GLY A 74 44.44 -13.79 -12.55
C GLY A 74 43.91 -12.48 -11.94
N LEU A 75 43.05 -12.58 -10.91
CA LEU A 75 43.28 -11.97 -9.59
C LEU A 75 42.21 -12.47 -8.60
N THR A 76 42.66 -13.02 -7.47
CA THR A 76 41.81 -13.62 -6.42
C THR A 76 41.54 -12.59 -5.33
N PRO A 77 40.30 -12.46 -4.79
CA PRO A 77 40.09 -11.81 -3.50
C PRO A 77 40.61 -12.72 -2.36
N PRO A 78 41.16 -12.18 -1.26
CA PRO A 78 41.73 -12.98 -0.18
C PRO A 78 40.63 -13.60 0.71
N ALA A 79 40.81 -14.86 1.09
CA ALA A 79 40.02 -15.52 2.12
C ALA A 79 40.75 -15.43 3.47
N ILE A 80 40.21 -14.65 4.41
CA ILE A 80 40.69 -14.53 5.80
C ILE A 80 39.48 -14.55 6.74
N LEU A 81 39.63 -15.20 7.90
CA LEU A 81 38.61 -15.55 8.90
C LEU A 81 37.71 -16.76 8.56
N GLY A 82 38.27 -17.96 8.76
CA GLY A 82 37.48 -19.16 8.99
C GLY A 82 37.20 -19.36 10.48
N LEU A 83 35.93 -19.59 10.85
CA LEU A 83 35.51 -20.10 12.16
C LEU A 83 34.46 -21.19 11.97
N SER A 84 34.92 -22.39 11.58
CA SER A 84 34.11 -23.60 11.65
C SER A 84 34.11 -24.12 13.09
N GLY A 85 33.02 -23.89 13.83
CA GLY A 85 32.85 -24.45 15.17
C GLY A 85 32.48 -25.94 15.13
N PRO A 86 33.11 -26.81 15.94
CA PRO A 86 32.68 -28.19 16.13
C PRO A 86 31.62 -28.30 17.24
N ASP A 87 30.64 -29.17 17.01
CA ASP A 87 29.77 -29.77 18.04
C ASP A 87 30.60 -30.71 18.95
N PRO A 88 30.26 -30.89 20.24
CA PRO A 88 29.92 -32.27 20.64
C PRO A 88 28.87 -32.40 21.76
N GLY A 89 28.16 -33.55 21.75
CA GLY A 89 27.35 -34.04 22.86
C GLY A 89 27.81 -35.39 23.44
N ALA A 90 27.38 -35.64 24.69
CA ALA A 90 27.33 -36.92 25.43
C ALA A 90 28.66 -37.65 25.81
N GLY A 91 28.79 -37.98 27.12
CA GLY A 91 29.81 -38.90 27.67
C GLY A 91 30.04 -38.74 29.19
N PRO A 92 29.85 -39.76 30.04
CA PRO A 92 29.95 -39.64 31.51
C PRO A 92 31.17 -40.34 32.15
N HIS A 93 31.61 -39.90 33.35
CA HIS A 93 31.86 -40.74 34.56
C HIS A 93 32.69 -40.05 35.70
N ARG A 94 32.04 -39.85 36.87
CA ARG A 94 32.48 -40.18 38.27
C ARG A 94 33.89 -39.71 38.81
N PRO A 95 34.24 -39.88 40.12
CA PRO A 95 34.75 -38.70 40.88
C PRO A 95 36.02 -38.83 41.78
N ARG A 96 36.64 -37.67 42.08
CA ARG A 96 37.48 -37.34 43.28
C ARG A 96 38.83 -38.11 43.43
N PRO A 97 39.76 -37.71 44.34
CA PRO A 97 40.00 -36.39 45.00
C PRO A 97 41.47 -35.88 44.88
N GLY A 98 41.79 -34.64 45.29
CA GLY A 98 43.18 -34.27 45.68
C GLY A 98 43.66 -32.82 45.55
N VAL A 99 43.71 -32.08 46.67
CA VAL A 99 44.89 -31.38 47.28
C VAL A 99 46.01 -30.89 46.30
N ARG A 100 46.50 -29.63 46.26
CA ARG A 100 46.79 -28.64 47.35
C ARG A 100 46.79 -27.15 46.91
N ARG A 101 46.78 -26.25 47.91
CA ARG A 101 46.69 -24.78 47.91
C ARG A 101 47.86 -23.98 47.27
N ALA A 102 47.53 -22.83 46.65
CA ALA A 102 48.08 -21.47 46.89
C ALA A 102 47.12 -20.45 46.20
N ALA A 103 46.62 -19.31 46.73
CA ALA A 103 47.00 -18.38 47.81
C ALA A 103 48.14 -17.39 47.47
N VAL A 104 48.06 -16.07 47.69
CA VAL A 104 46.93 -15.18 48.08
C VAL A 104 47.32 -13.70 47.82
N MET A 105 46.36 -12.81 47.46
CA MET A 105 46.08 -11.54 48.19
C MET A 105 45.07 -10.62 47.46
N ARG A 106 44.19 -9.99 48.25
CA ARG A 106 43.48 -8.74 47.90
C ARG A 106 43.21 -8.00 49.22
N GLY A 107 43.97 -6.94 49.50
CA GLY A 107 43.92 -6.24 50.79
C GLY A 107 42.78 -5.21 50.88
N MET A 108 42.05 -5.24 51.99
CA MET A 108 41.08 -4.23 52.41
C MET A 108 41.19 -4.11 53.92
N HIS A 109 41.38 -2.90 54.45
CA HIS A 109 41.54 -2.67 55.89
C HIS A 109 40.81 -1.41 56.36
N ASP A 110 40.15 -1.58 57.49
CA ASP A 110 39.76 -0.57 58.47
C ASP A 110 40.06 -1.20 59.88
N PRO A 111 40.22 -0.43 60.97
CA PRO A 111 41.24 -0.77 61.97
C PRO A 111 40.72 -1.24 63.34
N ALA A 112 41.59 -1.91 64.11
CA ALA A 112 41.41 -2.13 65.55
C ALA A 112 42.75 -2.27 66.30
N ALA A 113 42.76 -1.79 67.54
CA ALA A 113 43.66 -2.11 68.66
C ALA A 113 45.19 -2.26 68.37
N GLY A 114 45.96 -1.25 68.77
CA GLY A 114 47.42 -1.33 68.92
C GLY A 114 47.90 -0.70 70.22
N HIS A 115 48.20 -1.54 71.21
CA HIS A 115 49.03 -1.23 72.38
C HIS A 115 50.03 -2.38 72.50
N PRO A 116 51.34 -2.07 72.60
CA PRO A 116 51.98 -2.12 73.91
C PRO A 116 52.85 -0.88 74.19
N GLY A 117 53.46 -0.83 75.38
CA GLY A 117 54.52 0.12 75.73
C GLY A 117 55.88 -0.56 75.86
N GLU A 118 56.85 0.18 76.43
CA GLU A 118 58.20 -0.25 76.86
C GLU A 118 59.15 -0.64 75.70
N ASP A 119 60.42 -0.20 75.64
CA ASP A 119 61.16 0.67 76.57
C ASP A 119 62.35 1.41 75.89
N ASP A 120 63.15 2.11 76.71
CA ASP A 120 64.49 2.68 76.48
C ASP A 120 64.69 3.91 75.56
N ASP A 121 64.81 5.07 76.23
CA ASP A 121 65.93 6.02 76.16
C ASP A 121 66.68 6.28 74.84
N LEU A 122 66.60 7.53 74.38
CA LEU A 122 67.79 8.41 74.31
C LEU A 122 67.38 9.90 74.22
N ALA A 123 67.97 10.76 75.05
CA ALA A 123 67.63 12.17 75.13
C ALA A 123 68.46 13.06 74.18
N GLY A 124 67.83 14.10 73.58
CA GLY A 124 68.56 15.21 72.95
C GLY A 124 67.86 15.99 71.83
N ALA A 125 67.54 17.26 72.12
CA ALA A 125 67.33 18.37 71.16
C ALA A 125 66.10 18.39 70.20
N ASP A 126 65.99 19.52 69.48
CA ASP A 126 65.21 19.76 68.24
C ASP A 126 63.66 19.79 68.26
N HIS A 127 63.03 20.10 69.39
CA HIS A 127 61.57 20.27 69.44
C HIS A 127 61.02 21.47 68.62
N GLU A 128 61.78 22.56 68.44
CA GLU A 128 61.34 23.73 67.65
C GLU A 128 61.30 23.47 66.13
N ALA A 129 62.24 22.66 65.62
CA ALA A 129 62.34 22.31 64.21
C ALA A 129 61.16 21.43 63.72
N ALA A 130 60.40 20.82 64.63
CA ALA A 130 59.20 20.05 64.32
C ALA A 130 57.93 20.93 64.20
N GLN A 131 57.81 21.96 65.05
CA GLN A 131 56.62 22.84 65.06
C GLN A 131 56.56 23.75 63.84
N SER A 132 57.70 24.35 63.46
CA SER A 132 57.84 25.18 62.25
C SER A 132 57.49 24.41 60.96
N ARG A 133 57.93 23.16 60.82
CA ARG A 133 57.55 22.27 59.71
C ARG A 133 56.04 21.98 59.67
N ARG A 134 55.40 21.75 60.83
CA ARG A 134 53.93 21.54 60.92
C ARG A 134 53.14 22.81 60.54
N ALA A 135 53.62 23.99 60.92
CA ALA A 135 53.03 25.27 60.54
C ALA A 135 53.10 25.51 59.01
N ALA A 136 54.26 25.27 58.40
CA ALA A 136 54.45 25.38 56.96
C ALA A 136 53.55 24.39 56.17
N ALA A 137 53.40 23.15 56.65
CA ALA A 137 52.51 22.16 56.06
C ALA A 137 51.03 22.57 56.14
N ARG A 138 50.58 23.16 57.27
CA ARG A 138 49.22 23.73 57.37
C ARG A 138 49.01 24.88 56.37
N ARG A 139 49.95 25.82 56.27
CA ARG A 139 49.87 26.94 55.30
C ARG A 139 49.79 26.43 53.84
N ARG A 140 50.62 25.46 53.45
CA ARG A 140 50.52 24.84 52.10
C ARG A 140 49.16 24.16 51.86
N ARG A 141 48.61 23.44 52.83
CA ARG A 141 47.28 22.81 52.68
C ARG A 141 46.16 23.83 52.53
N VAL A 142 46.19 24.94 53.28
CA VAL A 142 45.21 26.04 53.15
C VAL A 142 45.32 26.72 51.78
N VAL A 143 46.53 27.01 51.30
CA VAL A 143 46.75 27.61 49.97
C VAL A 143 46.28 26.70 48.83
N LEU A 144 46.56 25.39 48.92
CA LEU A 144 46.08 24.41 47.93
C LEU A 144 44.55 24.24 47.97
N ALA A 145 43.94 24.24 49.15
CA ALA A 145 42.49 24.18 49.29
C ALA A 145 41.82 25.45 48.71
N ALA A 146 42.40 26.64 48.97
CA ALA A 146 41.93 27.89 48.39
C ALA A 146 42.04 27.87 46.85
N LEU A 147 43.20 27.49 46.30
CA LEU A 147 43.39 27.35 44.85
C LEU A 147 42.42 26.35 44.21
N ALA A 148 42.17 25.21 44.85
CA ALA A 148 41.20 24.23 44.38
C ALA A 148 39.77 24.78 44.40
N LEU A 149 39.40 25.54 45.44
CA LEU A 149 38.10 26.20 45.54
C LEU A 149 37.93 27.29 44.48
N THR A 150 38.96 28.11 44.25
CA THR A 150 38.96 29.13 43.19
C THR A 150 38.87 28.51 41.80
N ALA A 151 39.63 27.43 41.54
CA ALA A 151 39.57 26.70 40.27
C ALA A 151 38.20 26.06 40.02
N ALA A 152 37.60 25.44 41.06
CA ALA A 152 36.24 24.91 40.98
C ALA A 152 35.20 26.01 40.74
N ALA A 153 35.29 27.13 41.47
CA ALA A 153 34.40 28.27 41.27
C ALA A 153 34.54 28.88 39.87
N SER A 154 35.76 29.02 39.33
CA SER A 154 35.99 29.53 37.98
C SER A 154 35.56 28.54 36.89
N ALA A 155 35.66 27.24 37.13
CA ALA A 155 35.12 26.23 36.23
C ALA A 155 33.58 26.26 36.21
N VAL A 156 32.93 26.40 37.38
CA VAL A 156 31.48 26.54 37.48
C VAL A 156 30.98 27.82 36.82
N THR A 157 31.66 28.97 37.01
CA THR A 157 31.27 30.21 36.32
C THR A 157 31.55 30.16 34.82
N LEU A 158 32.62 29.49 34.36
CA LEU A 158 32.88 29.28 32.93
C LEU A 158 31.82 28.38 32.28
N ILE A 159 31.40 27.31 32.96
CA ILE A 159 30.32 26.42 32.48
C ILE A 159 29.00 27.20 32.47
N ALA A 160 28.69 27.95 33.52
CA ALA A 160 27.48 28.76 33.60
C ALA A 160 27.43 29.86 32.52
N THR A 161 28.54 30.54 32.24
CA THR A 161 28.59 31.53 31.15
C THR A 161 28.50 30.87 29.78
N LEU A 162 29.23 29.79 29.51
CA LEU A 162 29.17 29.08 28.22
C LEU A 162 27.76 28.53 27.92
N VAL A 163 27.08 27.94 28.91
CA VAL A 163 25.69 27.46 28.76
C VAL A 163 24.71 28.62 28.55
N ASN A 164 24.98 29.79 29.13
CA ASN A 164 24.15 30.99 28.99
C ASN A 164 24.56 31.89 27.79
N TRP A 165 25.63 31.56 27.04
CA TRP A 165 26.10 32.33 25.88
C TRP A 165 25.57 31.83 24.53
N ALA A 166 24.47 31.06 24.54
CA ALA A 166 23.71 30.80 23.33
C ALA A 166 23.13 32.14 22.80
N PRO A 167 23.53 32.61 21.60
CA PRO A 167 22.98 33.85 21.05
C PRO A 167 21.47 33.69 20.87
N ALA A 168 20.71 34.68 21.34
CA ALA A 168 19.25 34.63 21.32
C ALA A 168 18.73 34.32 19.90
N ALA A 169 17.91 33.28 19.78
CA ALA A 169 17.36 32.87 18.49
C ALA A 169 16.58 34.05 17.88
N PRO A 170 16.83 34.41 16.60
CA PRO A 170 16.16 35.54 15.97
C PRO A 170 14.64 35.32 15.96
N PRO A 171 13.83 36.38 16.17
CA PRO A 171 12.39 36.25 16.39
C PRO A 171 11.66 35.75 15.14
N ALA A 172 10.53 35.07 15.37
CA ALA A 172 9.68 34.51 14.32
C ALA A 172 9.12 35.63 13.42
N ARG A 173 9.56 35.66 12.16
CA ARG A 173 9.32 36.71 11.17
C ARG A 173 8.52 36.19 9.97
N GLU A 174 8.14 37.07 9.05
CA GLU A 174 7.52 36.67 7.78
C GLU A 174 8.51 35.89 6.88
N LEU A 175 7.95 35.13 5.92
CA LEU A 175 8.72 34.39 4.92
C LEU A 175 9.28 35.34 3.85
N THR A 176 10.59 35.27 3.62
CA THR A 176 11.23 35.86 2.45
C THR A 176 10.76 35.17 1.17
N ALA A 177 10.91 35.82 0.01
CA ALA A 177 10.58 35.22 -1.29
C ALA A 177 11.21 33.83 -1.46
N ALA A 178 12.52 33.70 -1.21
CA ALA A 178 13.23 32.42 -1.29
C ALA A 178 12.72 31.34 -0.32
N GLU A 179 12.07 31.70 0.79
CA GLU A 179 11.43 30.74 1.70
C GLU A 179 10.02 30.34 1.22
N ARG A 180 9.27 31.29 0.63
CA ARG A 180 8.02 30.98 -0.08
C ARG A 180 8.28 30.07 -1.29
N ASP A 181 9.37 30.29 -2.02
CA ASP A 181 9.81 29.45 -3.13
C ASP A 181 10.19 28.02 -2.66
N ARG A 182 10.94 27.88 -1.55
CA ARG A 182 11.23 26.56 -0.96
C ARG A 182 9.96 25.83 -0.52
N LEU A 183 9.00 26.54 0.08
CA LEU A 183 7.72 25.97 0.49
C LEU A 183 6.84 25.57 -0.71
N ALA A 184 6.79 26.39 -1.77
CA ALA A 184 6.09 26.12 -3.02
C ALA A 184 6.69 24.93 -3.79
N ALA A 185 8.01 24.76 -3.75
CA ALA A 185 8.72 23.66 -4.38
C ALA A 185 8.63 22.34 -3.58
N MET A 186 8.43 22.39 -2.26
CA MET A 186 8.48 21.23 -1.36
C MET A 186 7.65 20.02 -1.83
N ARG A 187 6.41 20.25 -2.30
CA ARG A 187 5.54 19.17 -2.79
C ARG A 187 6.09 18.49 -4.06
N VAL A 188 6.78 19.24 -4.91
CA VAL A 188 7.49 18.73 -6.11
C VAL A 188 8.79 18.04 -5.74
N VAL A 189 9.53 18.57 -4.76
CA VAL A 189 10.75 17.94 -4.23
C VAL A 189 10.42 16.56 -3.65
N ASN A 190 9.31 16.43 -2.93
CA ASN A 190 8.82 15.14 -2.42
C ASN A 190 8.48 14.17 -3.56
N TYR A 191 7.69 14.62 -4.55
CA TYR A 191 7.36 13.82 -5.73
C TYR A 191 8.61 13.34 -6.51
N ARG A 192 9.62 14.23 -6.68
CA ARG A 192 10.90 13.92 -7.34
C ARG A 192 11.83 13.02 -6.53
N ASP A 193 11.74 13.04 -5.20
CA ASP A 193 12.50 12.11 -4.33
C ASP A 193 11.98 10.66 -4.43
N VAL A 194 10.81 10.45 -5.06
CA VAL A 194 10.11 9.19 -5.34
C VAL A 194 9.64 8.44 -4.10
N ARG A 195 10.49 8.26 -3.08
CA ARG A 195 10.18 7.51 -1.85
C ARG A 195 10.75 8.14 -0.60
N SER A 196 10.16 7.82 0.55
CA SER A 196 10.71 8.12 1.87
C SER A 196 10.17 7.14 2.92
N GLY A 197 10.94 6.89 3.97
CA GLY A 197 10.43 6.31 5.22
C GLY A 197 9.55 7.32 5.96
N LEU A 198 8.55 6.81 6.67
CA LEU A 198 7.55 7.55 7.43
C LEU A 198 7.54 7.05 8.87
N HIS A 199 7.57 8.00 9.81
CA HIS A 199 7.17 7.77 11.19
C HIS A 199 6.16 8.87 11.56
N LEU A 200 4.93 8.48 11.90
CA LEU A 200 3.89 9.38 12.36
C LEU A 200 3.48 9.01 13.78
N THR A 201 3.29 10.01 14.64
CA THR A 201 2.70 9.85 15.96
C THR A 201 1.45 10.75 16.05
N VAL A 202 0.34 10.15 16.45
CA VAL A 202 -0.97 10.80 16.61
C VAL A 202 -1.40 10.70 18.06
N SER A 203 -1.86 11.79 18.64
CA SER A 203 -2.36 11.83 20.02
C SER A 203 -3.84 12.21 20.04
N GLY A 204 -4.73 11.20 20.02
CA GLY A 204 -6.18 11.40 20.02
C GLY A 204 -6.85 11.09 21.35
N ALA A 205 -8.17 11.29 21.43
CA ALA A 205 -8.97 10.94 22.61
C ALA A 205 -9.01 9.42 22.89
N ALA A 206 -8.82 8.59 21.86
CA ALA A 206 -8.64 7.14 21.97
C ALA A 206 -7.24 6.72 22.47
N GLY A 207 -6.34 7.69 22.75
CA GLY A 207 -4.95 7.47 23.10
C GLY A 207 -4.00 7.75 21.95
N ARG A 208 -2.75 7.29 22.10
CA ARG A 208 -1.68 7.46 21.11
C ARG A 208 -1.75 6.35 20.05
N THR A 209 -1.67 6.74 18.78
CA THR A 209 -1.50 5.84 17.64
C THR A 209 -0.18 6.15 16.97
N ASP A 210 0.63 5.12 16.73
CA ASP A 210 1.93 5.22 16.09
C ASP A 210 1.91 4.48 14.77
N LEU A 211 2.46 5.10 13.72
CA LEU A 211 2.46 4.55 12.37
C LEU A 211 3.88 4.61 11.80
N LEU A 212 4.40 3.48 11.38
CA LEU A 212 5.78 3.33 10.91
C LEU A 212 5.79 2.62 9.56
N GLY A 213 6.52 3.12 8.57
CA GLY A 213 6.48 2.54 7.23
C GLY A 213 7.08 3.44 6.16
N TRP A 214 6.45 3.46 4.99
CA TRP A 214 7.00 4.08 3.79
C TRP A 214 5.92 4.66 2.87
N VAL A 215 6.36 5.58 2.01
CA VAL A 215 5.56 6.13 0.90
C VAL A 215 6.36 6.09 -0.40
N ASP A 216 5.69 5.74 -1.50
CA ASP A 216 6.12 5.98 -2.88
C ASP A 216 5.28 7.13 -3.44
N TRP A 217 5.85 8.33 -3.38
CA TRP A 217 5.23 9.60 -3.78
C TRP A 217 4.83 9.61 -5.26
N ALA A 218 5.66 9.00 -6.11
CA ALA A 218 5.43 8.95 -7.56
C ALA A 218 4.29 8.00 -7.94
N ARG A 219 4.11 6.90 -7.19
CA ARG A 219 2.99 5.96 -7.35
C ARG A 219 1.76 6.31 -6.51
N ARG A 220 1.88 7.28 -5.59
CA ARG A 220 0.88 7.61 -4.56
C ARG A 220 0.41 6.35 -3.81
N LEU A 221 1.38 5.61 -3.28
CA LEU A 221 1.18 4.40 -2.46
C LEU A 221 1.84 4.60 -1.09
N VAL A 222 1.11 4.30 -0.02
CA VAL A 222 1.58 4.28 1.37
C VAL A 222 1.50 2.85 1.89
N TYR A 223 2.48 2.42 2.70
CA TYR A 223 2.48 1.14 3.39
C TYR A 223 3.00 1.33 4.82
N LEU A 224 2.19 0.98 5.82
CA LEU A 224 2.41 1.24 7.24
C LEU A 224 2.18 -0.02 8.07
N ASP A 225 2.92 -0.12 9.17
CA ASP A 225 2.50 -0.75 10.43
C ASP A 225 1.70 0.29 11.24
N VAL A 226 0.65 -0.14 11.93
CA VAL A 226 -0.26 0.70 12.73
C VAL A 226 -0.36 0.10 14.13
N SER A 227 0.10 0.83 15.13
CA SER A 227 0.33 0.33 16.49
C SER A 227 0.05 1.41 17.56
N GLY A 228 0.37 1.10 18.82
CA GLY A 228 -0.04 1.92 19.98
C GLY A 228 -1.48 1.64 20.46
N PRO A 229 -1.87 2.17 21.64
CA PRO A 229 -3.19 1.92 22.22
C PRO A 229 -4.36 2.49 21.39
N GLY A 230 -4.17 3.62 20.71
CA GLY A 230 -5.20 4.28 19.91
C GLY A 230 -5.48 3.61 18.56
N ALA A 231 -4.73 2.58 18.17
CA ALA A 231 -4.89 1.89 16.89
C ALA A 231 -6.21 1.11 16.75
N GLY A 232 -6.84 0.74 17.87
CA GLY A 232 -8.13 0.04 17.87
C GLY A 232 -8.17 -1.19 16.94
N THR A 233 -9.21 -1.25 16.10
CA THR A 233 -9.41 -2.31 15.09
C THR A 233 -8.53 -2.19 13.85
N LEU A 234 -7.78 -1.09 13.71
CA LEU A 234 -6.86 -0.83 12.60
C LEU A 234 -5.42 -1.27 12.89
N ARG A 235 -5.16 -1.79 14.11
CA ARG A 235 -3.88 -2.39 14.50
C ARG A 235 -3.43 -3.47 13.53
N GLY A 236 -2.16 -3.44 13.14
CA GLY A 236 -1.56 -4.36 12.16
C GLY A 236 -1.09 -3.60 10.92
N LEU A 237 -1.23 -4.20 9.74
CA LEU A 237 -0.67 -3.65 8.51
C LEU A 237 -1.72 -2.85 7.71
N ALA A 238 -1.34 -1.70 7.14
CA ALA A 238 -2.19 -0.88 6.30
C ALA A 238 -1.50 -0.47 4.99
N GLN A 239 -2.15 -0.64 3.85
CA GLN A 239 -1.74 -0.05 2.57
C GLN A 239 -2.81 0.90 2.04
N ALA A 240 -2.39 2.05 1.51
CA ALA A 240 -3.30 3.08 1.04
C ALA A 240 -2.87 3.69 -0.29
N THR A 241 -3.87 4.17 -1.02
CA THR A 241 -3.76 5.09 -2.15
C THR A 241 -4.74 6.24 -1.90
N PRO A 242 -4.69 7.37 -2.64
CA PRO A 242 -5.63 8.48 -2.46
C PRO A 242 -7.12 8.12 -2.65
N ALA A 243 -7.43 6.95 -3.22
CA ALA A 243 -8.79 6.50 -3.48
C ALA A 243 -9.27 5.39 -2.52
N VAL A 244 -8.36 4.65 -1.90
CA VAL A 244 -8.70 3.47 -1.08
C VAL A 244 -7.60 3.07 -0.10
N THR A 245 -8.02 2.74 1.12
CA THR A 245 -7.24 2.16 2.22
C THR A 245 -7.63 0.70 2.39
N VAL A 246 -6.67 -0.21 2.48
CA VAL A 246 -6.88 -1.62 2.88
C VAL A 246 -6.00 -1.97 4.08
N VAL A 247 -6.55 -2.74 5.01
CA VAL A 247 -5.86 -3.19 6.22
C VAL A 247 -5.80 -4.70 6.27
N ARG A 248 -4.72 -5.24 6.84
CA ARG A 248 -4.62 -6.62 7.31
C ARG A 248 -4.43 -6.56 8.83
N PRO A 249 -5.53 -6.53 9.60
CA PRO A 249 -5.45 -6.34 11.04
C PRO A 249 -4.78 -7.53 11.73
N ASP A 250 -4.08 -7.23 12.81
CA ASP A 250 -3.33 -8.19 13.61
C ASP A 250 -3.58 -7.87 15.10
N PRO A 251 -4.52 -8.54 15.77
CA PRO A 251 -4.90 -8.21 17.15
C PRO A 251 -3.80 -8.62 18.15
N ASP A 252 -2.98 -9.61 17.79
CA ASP A 252 -1.89 -10.14 18.62
C ASP A 252 -0.58 -9.34 18.43
N ALA A 253 -0.52 -8.45 17.44
CA ALA A 253 0.62 -7.56 17.22
C ALA A 253 0.91 -6.70 18.47
N MET A 254 2.20 -6.65 18.85
CA MET A 254 2.67 -5.87 19.98
C MET A 254 2.33 -4.38 19.82
N SER A 255 2.10 -3.68 20.94
CA SER A 255 1.83 -2.22 20.92
C SER A 255 3.05 -1.36 20.55
N THR A 256 4.21 -1.96 20.27
CA THR A 256 5.45 -1.27 19.88
C THR A 256 5.54 -1.18 18.35
N PRO A 257 5.78 0.00 17.75
CA PRO A 257 5.85 0.14 16.30
C PRO A 257 6.98 -0.67 15.67
N ALA A 258 6.69 -1.35 14.57
CA ALA A 258 7.66 -2.11 13.80
C ALA A 258 7.71 -1.63 12.34
N MET A 259 8.84 -1.84 11.65
CA MET A 259 8.89 -1.59 10.20
C MET A 259 8.14 -2.74 9.49
N PRO A 260 7.11 -2.46 8.67
CA PRO A 260 6.34 -3.52 8.03
C PRO A 260 7.20 -4.33 7.04
N PRO A 261 6.89 -5.60 6.76
CA PRO A 261 7.76 -6.45 5.94
C PRO A 261 7.86 -5.97 4.48
N LEU A 262 9.08 -5.82 3.95
CA LEU A 262 9.37 -5.33 2.58
C LEU A 262 8.65 -6.07 1.43
N VAL A 263 8.20 -7.29 1.69
CA VAL A 263 7.20 -7.99 0.87
C VAL A 263 5.95 -8.13 1.73
N PRO A 264 4.83 -7.45 1.39
CA PRO A 264 3.59 -7.58 2.14
C PRO A 264 3.11 -9.04 2.20
N PRO A 265 2.54 -9.50 3.32
CA PRO A 265 1.94 -10.82 3.39
C PRO A 265 0.80 -10.97 2.37
N GLY A 266 0.63 -12.17 1.84
CA GLY A 266 -0.58 -12.53 1.08
C GLY A 266 -1.76 -12.77 2.01
N GLY A 267 -2.98 -12.68 1.46
CA GLY A 267 -4.22 -12.90 2.21
C GLY A 267 -4.59 -11.75 3.16
N ASP A 268 -5.83 -11.81 3.67
CA ASP A 268 -6.34 -11.07 4.83
C ASP A 268 -6.36 -9.54 4.77
N TRP A 269 -6.00 -8.97 3.62
CA TRP A 269 -6.27 -7.58 3.26
C TRP A 269 -7.78 -7.37 3.04
N ARG A 270 -8.35 -6.44 3.82
CA ARG A 270 -9.76 -6.05 3.82
C ARG A 270 -9.95 -4.54 3.82
N LEU A 271 -11.16 -4.07 3.51
CA LEU A 271 -11.52 -2.67 3.69
C LEU A 271 -11.79 -2.36 5.17
N PRO A 272 -11.19 -1.31 5.75
CA PRO A 272 -11.45 -0.96 7.14
C PRO A 272 -12.87 -0.38 7.31
N THR A 273 -13.52 -0.79 8.41
CA THR A 273 -14.81 -0.24 8.86
C THR A 273 -14.63 1.11 9.57
N ASP A 274 -13.59 1.25 10.38
CA ASP A 274 -13.15 2.55 10.92
C ASP A 274 -12.37 3.33 9.84
N ARG A 275 -12.66 4.63 9.71
CA ARG A 275 -12.03 5.56 8.76
C ARG A 275 -11.21 6.66 9.45
N SER A 276 -10.88 6.50 10.73
CA SER A 276 -10.01 7.41 11.51
C SER A 276 -8.66 7.72 10.85
N LEU A 277 -8.13 6.83 9.99
CA LEU A 277 -6.90 7.05 9.23
C LEU A 277 -7.06 7.93 7.98
N ASP A 278 -8.26 8.08 7.42
CA ASP A 278 -8.43 8.74 6.11
C ASP A 278 -7.98 10.22 6.10
N PRO A 279 -8.18 11.05 7.16
CA PRO A 279 -7.62 12.41 7.22
C PRO A 279 -6.07 12.43 7.28
N LEU A 280 -5.47 11.45 7.96
CA LEU A 280 -4.02 11.32 8.09
C LEU A 280 -3.38 10.87 6.76
N LEU A 281 -4.03 9.95 6.06
CA LEU A 281 -3.64 9.50 4.72
C LEU A 281 -3.81 10.63 3.69
N GLY A 282 -4.88 11.43 3.80
CA GLY A 282 -5.08 12.66 3.04
C GLY A 282 -3.91 13.64 3.23
N LEU A 283 -3.55 13.95 4.48
CA LEU A 283 -2.37 14.76 4.82
C LEU A 283 -1.11 14.21 4.13
N ILE A 284 -0.82 12.91 4.23
CA ILE A 284 0.35 12.31 3.58
C ILE A 284 0.31 12.52 2.06
N PHE A 285 -0.79 12.19 1.38
CA PHE A 285 -0.85 12.29 -0.09
C PHE A 285 -0.79 13.74 -0.60
N ASP A 286 -1.19 14.73 0.18
CA ASP A 286 -1.04 16.14 -0.17
C ASP A 286 0.36 16.73 0.07
N LEU A 287 1.27 15.99 0.72
CA LEU A 287 2.69 16.37 0.77
C LEU A 287 3.43 16.14 -0.56
N ALA A 288 2.83 15.52 -1.57
CA ALA A 288 3.47 15.31 -2.88
C ALA A 288 2.56 15.66 -4.07
N ARG A 289 3.05 16.53 -4.95
CA ARG A 289 2.40 16.99 -6.19
C ARG A 289 3.43 17.07 -7.32
N ASP A 290 2.98 16.89 -8.54
CA ASP A 290 3.79 16.87 -9.77
C ASP A 290 4.19 18.28 -10.26
N ARG A 291 3.46 19.31 -9.84
CA ARG A 291 3.63 20.72 -10.19
C ARG A 291 3.84 21.62 -8.97
N THR A 292 4.63 22.68 -9.16
CA THR A 292 4.93 23.71 -8.16
C THR A 292 3.67 24.52 -7.84
N GLU A 293 3.57 25.02 -6.61
CA GLU A 293 2.48 25.91 -6.21
C GLU A 293 2.86 27.40 -6.45
N PRO A 294 1.89 28.30 -6.64
CA PRO A 294 2.18 29.74 -6.80
C PRO A 294 2.71 30.31 -5.48
N ALA A 295 3.99 30.70 -5.45
CA ALA A 295 4.67 31.14 -4.22
C ALA A 295 4.08 32.42 -3.61
N ASP A 296 3.42 33.27 -4.40
CA ASP A 296 2.75 34.49 -3.93
C ASP A 296 1.39 34.24 -3.27
N GLU A 297 0.83 33.04 -3.40
CA GLU A 297 -0.35 32.59 -2.65
C GLU A 297 -0.01 31.98 -1.27
N LEU A 298 1.29 31.89 -0.92
CA LEU A 298 1.79 31.26 0.30
C LEU A 298 2.19 32.32 1.34
N SER A 299 1.30 32.57 2.30
CA SER A 299 1.59 33.30 3.53
C SER A 299 2.07 32.35 4.64
N GLY A 300 2.86 32.89 5.57
CA GLY A 300 3.42 32.12 6.68
C GLY A 300 4.54 32.86 7.42
N ARG A 301 5.20 32.17 8.34
CA ARG A 301 6.29 32.70 9.18
C ARG A 301 7.50 31.77 9.17
N TRP A 302 8.70 32.32 9.08
CA TRP A 302 9.91 31.61 9.50
C TRP A 302 9.99 31.68 11.02
N LEU A 303 10.03 30.53 11.70
CA LEU A 303 10.04 30.46 13.16
C LEU A 303 11.46 30.45 13.74
N ARG A 304 12.31 29.56 13.23
CA ARG A 304 13.70 29.36 13.68
C ARG A 304 14.46 28.44 12.73
N ARG A 305 15.78 28.34 12.94
CA ARG A 305 16.61 27.23 12.46
C ARG A 305 16.55 26.04 13.44
N ALA A 306 16.79 24.85 12.92
CA ALA A 306 16.91 23.61 13.68
C ALA A 306 17.90 22.65 12.99
N GLU A 307 18.24 21.56 13.68
CA GLU A 307 18.80 20.36 13.05
C GLU A 307 17.80 19.22 13.16
N VAL A 308 17.77 18.34 12.15
CA VAL A 308 17.04 17.07 12.16
C VAL A 308 17.96 16.03 11.51
N ASP A 309 18.27 14.95 12.23
CA ASP A 309 19.19 13.89 11.77
C ASP A 309 20.60 14.38 11.34
N GLY A 310 21.04 15.53 11.87
CA GLY A 310 22.29 16.21 11.51
C GLY A 310 22.20 17.13 10.30
N GLU A 311 21.04 17.22 9.63
CA GLU A 311 20.79 18.17 8.55
C GLU A 311 20.24 19.49 9.10
N THR A 312 20.82 20.61 8.68
CA THR A 312 20.34 21.96 9.03
C THR A 312 19.07 22.28 8.26
N VAL A 313 18.00 22.64 8.98
CA VAL A 313 16.69 22.94 8.41
C VAL A 313 16.09 24.23 8.96
N ASP A 314 15.35 24.94 8.13
CA ASP A 314 14.50 26.06 8.53
C ASP A 314 13.11 25.54 8.95
N VAL A 315 12.57 26.06 10.06
CA VAL A 315 11.23 25.73 10.56
C VAL A 315 10.26 26.82 10.12
N LEU A 316 9.36 26.49 9.20
CA LEU A 316 8.37 27.39 8.63
C LEU A 316 6.97 27.04 9.14
N GLU A 317 6.15 28.03 9.49
CA GLU A 317 4.73 27.87 9.85
C GLU A 317 3.86 28.47 8.75
N ALA A 318 2.99 27.67 8.15
CA ALA A 318 2.14 28.09 7.03
C ALA A 318 0.82 27.29 6.98
N SER A 319 -0.18 27.79 6.26
CA SER A 319 -1.51 27.15 6.22
C SER A 319 -1.50 25.78 5.52
N LEU A 320 -2.20 24.81 6.11
CA LEU A 320 -2.36 23.46 5.60
C LEU A 320 -3.42 23.40 4.50
N ARG A 321 -3.07 23.83 3.28
CA ARG A 321 -3.91 23.58 2.09
C ARG A 321 -3.97 22.07 1.80
N GLY A 322 -5.12 21.44 2.01
CA GLY A 322 -5.35 20.03 1.61
C GLY A 322 -6.74 19.44 1.89
N THR A 323 -7.28 19.58 3.10
CA THR A 323 -8.46 18.80 3.55
C THR A 323 -9.81 19.29 2.98
N ALA A 324 -10.04 19.02 1.69
CA ALA A 324 -11.34 19.20 1.06
C ALA A 324 -12.30 18.06 1.45
N THR A 325 -13.29 18.36 2.29
CA THR A 325 -14.36 17.42 2.67
C THR A 325 -15.16 16.98 1.43
N PRO A 326 -15.28 15.68 1.14
CA PRO A 326 -16.08 15.20 0.02
C PRO A 326 -17.57 15.28 0.34
N GLY A 327 -18.24 16.33 -0.17
CA GLY A 327 -19.70 16.45 -0.17
C GLY A 327 -20.27 17.45 0.84
N GLY A 328 -20.48 18.68 0.38
CA GLY A 328 -21.31 19.69 1.04
C GLY A 328 -21.75 20.74 0.01
N PRO A 329 -23.02 21.17 -0.03
CA PRO A 329 -23.49 22.15 -1.01
C PRO A 329 -22.93 23.53 -0.70
N THR A 330 -22.30 24.17 -1.70
CA THR A 330 -21.71 25.51 -1.59
C THR A 330 -22.78 26.56 -1.22
N PRO A 331 -22.66 27.26 -0.08
CA PRO A 331 -23.51 28.43 0.19
C PRO A 331 -23.06 29.58 -0.70
N ALA A 332 -23.93 30.01 -1.63
CA ALA A 332 -23.66 31.17 -2.47
C ALA A 332 -23.91 32.46 -1.67
N GLY A 333 -22.84 33.05 -1.11
CA GLY A 333 -22.87 34.32 -0.40
C GLY A 333 -21.62 35.16 -0.73
N PRO A 334 -21.73 36.51 -0.76
CA PRO A 334 -20.61 37.38 -1.09
C PRO A 334 -19.53 37.40 0.01
N PRO A 335 -18.24 37.45 -0.34
CA PRO A 335 -17.14 37.36 0.63
C PRO A 335 -16.86 38.70 1.33
N THR A 336 -17.53 38.95 2.45
CA THR A 336 -17.28 40.13 3.31
C THR A 336 -16.81 39.72 4.71
N ALA A 337 -15.67 39.00 4.76
CA ALA A 337 -14.90 38.77 5.97
C ALA A 337 -13.43 38.53 5.60
N GLU A 338 -12.49 39.12 6.36
CA GLU A 338 -11.08 38.76 6.23
C GLU A 338 -10.87 37.29 6.65
N PRO A 339 -10.03 36.52 5.96
CA PRO A 339 -9.81 35.10 6.28
C PRO A 339 -8.98 34.96 7.56
N ARG A 340 -9.63 35.04 8.72
CA ARG A 340 -9.09 34.55 10.00
C ARG A 340 -8.95 33.03 9.95
N THR A 341 -7.79 32.58 9.45
CA THR A 341 -7.27 31.21 9.57
C THR A 341 -7.61 30.61 10.93
N ALA A 342 -8.29 29.48 10.99
CA ALA A 342 -8.67 28.88 12.27
C ALA A 342 -7.41 28.31 12.95
N PRO A 343 -7.39 28.19 14.30
CA PRO A 343 -6.21 27.66 15.02
C PRO A 343 -5.82 26.19 14.69
N GLY A 344 -6.61 25.47 13.88
CA GLY A 344 -6.29 24.15 13.36
C GLY A 344 -5.75 24.14 11.93
N ASP A 345 -5.79 25.26 11.20
CA ASP A 345 -5.48 25.31 9.76
C ASP A 345 -3.98 25.54 9.48
N THR A 346 -3.11 25.59 10.50
CA THR A 346 -1.67 25.81 10.33
C THR A 346 -0.85 24.55 10.57
N ALA A 347 0.22 24.41 9.79
CA ALA A 347 1.21 23.36 9.94
C ALA A 347 2.63 23.95 9.99
N ARG A 348 3.50 23.29 10.74
CA ARG A 348 4.94 23.58 10.78
C ARG A 348 5.69 22.59 9.91
N TYR A 349 6.59 23.08 9.09
CA TYR A 349 7.38 22.33 8.12
C TYR A 349 8.87 22.55 8.41
N TRP A 350 9.63 21.46 8.50
CA TRP A 350 11.09 21.51 8.60
C TRP A 350 11.67 21.28 7.21
N LEU A 351 12.17 22.34 6.57
CA LEU A 351 12.72 22.29 5.20
C LEU A 351 14.23 22.48 5.19
N ASP A 352 14.96 21.66 4.43
CA ASP A 352 16.37 21.92 4.13
C ASP A 352 16.56 23.09 3.15
N ALA A 353 17.82 23.41 2.83
CA ALA A 353 18.15 24.45 1.85
C ALA A 353 17.69 24.13 0.40
N ALA A 354 17.37 22.86 0.09
CA ALA A 354 16.86 22.40 -1.20
C ALA A 354 15.32 22.25 -1.24
N GLY A 355 14.61 22.59 -0.16
CA GLY A 355 13.15 22.45 -0.04
C GLY A 355 12.67 21.02 0.30
N ARG A 356 13.56 20.11 0.69
CA ARG A 356 13.20 18.77 1.18
C ARG A 356 12.56 18.87 2.56
N LEU A 357 11.45 18.16 2.72
CA LEU A 357 10.71 18.10 3.99
C LEU A 357 11.27 17.01 4.91
N HIS A 358 11.70 17.36 6.13
CA HIS A 358 12.19 16.39 7.11
C HIS A 358 11.14 16.06 8.17
N ARG A 359 10.23 17.01 8.46
CA ARG A 359 9.22 16.88 9.50
C ARG A 359 8.01 17.78 9.22
N VAL A 360 6.82 17.35 9.65
CA VAL A 360 5.60 18.16 9.76
C VAL A 360 5.06 18.05 11.18
N GLU A 361 4.55 19.15 11.73
CA GLU A 361 3.65 19.16 12.89
C GLU A 361 2.37 19.91 12.53
N THR A 362 1.20 19.36 12.87
CA THR A 362 -0.12 19.99 12.65
C THR A 362 -1.16 19.40 13.60
N THR A 363 -2.36 19.97 13.67
CA THR A 363 -3.51 19.38 14.36
C THR A 363 -4.60 19.08 13.35
N LEU A 364 -4.96 17.81 13.16
CA LEU A 364 -6.01 17.43 12.20
C LEU A 364 -7.39 17.36 12.89
N PRO A 365 -8.45 17.95 12.30
CA PRO A 365 -9.82 17.82 12.80
C PRO A 365 -10.24 16.35 12.97
N GLY A 366 -10.88 16.03 14.11
CA GLY A 366 -11.30 14.67 14.45
C GLY A 366 -10.18 13.68 14.85
N VAL A 367 -8.91 14.04 14.63
CA VAL A 367 -7.74 13.16 14.83
C VAL A 367 -6.82 13.65 15.96
N GLY A 368 -6.64 14.98 16.09
CA GLY A 368 -5.79 15.61 17.10
C GLY A 368 -4.39 15.97 16.59
N PRO A 369 -3.43 16.29 17.49
CA PRO A 369 -2.05 16.58 17.13
C PRO A 369 -1.37 15.42 16.39
N VAL A 370 -0.68 15.77 15.29
CA VAL A 370 0.07 14.88 14.41
C VAL A 370 1.50 15.38 14.31
N HIS A 371 2.47 14.50 14.60
CA HIS A 371 3.88 14.72 14.28
C HIS A 371 4.29 13.68 13.23
N LEU A 372 4.80 14.14 12.07
CA LEU A 372 5.24 13.30 10.96
C LEU A 372 6.73 13.56 10.71
N ARG A 373 7.55 12.50 10.59
CA ARG A 373 8.97 12.55 10.23
C ARG A 373 9.22 11.76 8.95
N LEU A 374 10.10 12.30 8.10
CA LEU A 374 10.49 11.67 6.83
C LEU A 374 11.94 11.19 6.88
N HIS A 375 12.13 9.88 6.86
CA HIS A 375 13.44 9.25 6.83
C HIS A 375 13.96 9.20 5.39
N ARG A 376 14.66 10.27 4.99
CA ARG A 376 15.08 10.54 3.60
C ARG A 376 16.07 9.55 2.99
N ALA A 377 16.80 8.80 3.81
CA ALA A 377 17.70 7.72 3.36
C ALA A 377 16.94 6.41 3.06
N ASP A 378 15.76 6.22 3.64
CA ASP A 378 15.01 4.97 3.57
C ASP A 378 14.03 5.00 2.38
N ARG A 379 14.31 4.22 1.33
CA ARG A 379 13.62 4.31 0.02
C ARG A 379 13.29 2.95 -0.65
N PRO A 380 12.74 1.94 0.06
CA PRO A 380 12.47 0.63 -0.52
C PRO A 380 11.41 0.67 -1.62
N THR A 381 11.52 -0.23 -2.59
CA THR A 381 10.53 -0.32 -3.67
C THR A 381 9.25 -0.99 -3.19
N LEU A 382 8.25 -0.18 -2.84
CA LEU A 382 6.96 -0.67 -2.39
C LEU A 382 6.22 -1.48 -3.46
N ARG A 383 5.47 -2.47 -2.97
CA ARG A 383 4.64 -3.39 -3.75
C ARG A 383 3.19 -3.21 -3.26
N PRO A 384 2.25 -2.81 -4.13
CA PRO A 384 0.84 -2.90 -3.79
C PRO A 384 0.45 -4.36 -3.56
N VAL A 385 -0.39 -4.59 -2.56
CA VAL A 385 -1.04 -5.88 -2.30
C VAL A 385 -2.02 -6.23 -3.42
N ASP A 386 -2.39 -7.50 -3.58
CA ASP A 386 -3.28 -7.95 -4.66
C ASP A 386 -4.68 -7.30 -4.56
N ALA A 387 -5.14 -6.94 -3.36
CA ALA A 387 -6.36 -6.15 -3.15
C ALA A 387 -6.31 -4.73 -3.78
N LEU A 388 -5.11 -4.18 -4.00
CA LEU A 388 -4.85 -2.93 -4.73
C LEU A 388 -4.43 -3.20 -6.20
N GLY A 389 -4.67 -4.42 -6.69
CA GLY A 389 -4.31 -4.85 -8.05
C GLY A 389 -2.90 -5.42 -8.20
N GLY A 390 -2.17 -5.58 -7.09
CA GLY A 390 -0.84 -6.20 -7.04
C GLY A 390 0.26 -5.35 -7.68
N ARG A 391 1.34 -6.01 -8.12
CA ARG A 391 2.53 -5.33 -8.65
C ARG A 391 2.20 -4.45 -9.88
N PRO A 392 2.69 -3.20 -9.97
CA PRO A 392 2.53 -2.40 -11.19
C PRO A 392 3.28 -3.04 -12.36
N GLY A 393 2.76 -2.86 -13.57
CA GLY A 393 3.34 -3.35 -14.81
C GLY A 393 3.35 -2.27 -15.90
N LEU A 394 3.99 -2.57 -17.03
CA LEU A 394 3.96 -1.73 -18.23
C LEU A 394 3.04 -2.40 -19.27
N PRO A 395 1.80 -1.90 -19.46
CA PRO A 395 0.85 -2.54 -20.36
C PRO A 395 1.37 -2.53 -21.81
N ARG A 396 1.37 -3.70 -22.46
CA ARG A 396 1.75 -3.85 -23.87
C ARG A 396 0.88 -4.84 -24.63
N ALA A 397 0.94 -4.79 -25.96
CA ALA A 397 0.33 -5.79 -26.82
C ALA A 397 0.85 -7.21 -26.51
N LEU A 398 0.01 -8.22 -26.79
CA LEU A 398 0.39 -9.63 -26.69
C LEU A 398 1.39 -10.01 -27.80
N THR A 399 2.52 -10.62 -27.43
CA THR A 399 3.42 -11.31 -28.35
C THR A 399 2.71 -12.47 -29.05
N ALA A 400 3.27 -12.99 -30.16
CA ALA A 400 2.69 -14.13 -30.87
C ALA A 400 2.46 -15.35 -29.96
N ALA A 401 3.40 -15.68 -29.06
CA ALA A 401 3.28 -16.80 -28.14
C ALA A 401 2.20 -16.59 -27.06
N GLU A 402 2.07 -15.37 -26.52
CA GLU A 402 1.02 -15.01 -25.56
C GLU A 402 -0.36 -15.02 -26.25
N ARG A 403 -0.46 -14.48 -27.47
CA ARG A 403 -1.67 -14.46 -28.29
C ARG A 403 -2.14 -15.87 -28.68
N HIS A 404 -1.21 -16.77 -28.99
CA HIS A 404 -1.51 -18.18 -29.24
C HIS A 404 -2.00 -18.91 -27.97
N ARG A 405 -1.43 -18.62 -26.78
CA ARG A 405 -1.96 -19.12 -25.50
C ARG A 405 -3.38 -18.60 -25.25
N TRP A 406 -3.62 -17.30 -25.52
CA TRP A 406 -4.92 -16.65 -25.39
C TRP A 406 -5.99 -17.29 -26.30
N GLN A 407 -5.72 -17.41 -27.59
CA GLN A 407 -6.63 -18.02 -28.57
C GLN A 407 -6.95 -19.50 -28.26
N ARG A 408 -6.02 -20.24 -27.64
CA ARG A 408 -6.26 -21.63 -27.20
C ARG A 408 -6.91 -21.76 -25.82
N LEU A 409 -7.03 -20.69 -25.05
CA LEU A 409 -7.64 -20.71 -23.71
C LEU A 409 -9.02 -21.37 -23.69
N PRO A 410 -9.99 -21.04 -24.58
CA PRO A 410 -11.36 -21.55 -24.45
C PRO A 410 -11.46 -23.06 -24.71
N ALA A 411 -10.63 -23.59 -25.62
CA ALA A 411 -10.54 -25.01 -25.88
C ALA A 411 -9.89 -25.76 -24.70
N ARG A 412 -8.86 -25.17 -24.08
CA ARG A 412 -8.16 -25.73 -22.92
C ARG A 412 -9.03 -25.79 -21.67
N LEU A 413 -9.77 -24.72 -21.38
CA LEU A 413 -10.72 -24.71 -20.26
C LEU A 413 -11.84 -25.72 -20.45
N ARG A 414 -12.38 -25.88 -21.68
CA ARG A 414 -13.34 -26.97 -21.98
C ARG A 414 -12.74 -28.36 -21.81
N ALA A 415 -11.49 -28.58 -22.23
CA ALA A 415 -10.79 -29.86 -22.05
C ALA A 415 -10.47 -30.18 -20.57
N ALA A 416 -10.20 -29.17 -19.74
CA ALA A 416 -10.01 -29.32 -18.30
C ALA A 416 -11.31 -29.67 -17.54
N GLY A 417 -12.48 -29.46 -18.15
CA GLY A 417 -13.79 -29.76 -17.57
C GLY A 417 -14.30 -28.69 -16.60
N GLY A 418 -13.48 -28.31 -15.62
CA GLY A 418 -13.78 -27.30 -14.61
C GLY A 418 -12.60 -26.93 -13.71
N ALA A 419 -12.90 -26.20 -12.64
CA ALA A 419 -11.98 -25.86 -11.57
C ALA A 419 -12.70 -25.77 -10.21
N THR A 420 -12.02 -26.15 -9.12
CA THR A 420 -12.34 -25.59 -7.80
C THR A 420 -11.95 -24.12 -7.78
N VAL A 421 -12.70 -23.30 -7.05
CA VAL A 421 -12.44 -21.86 -6.93
C VAL A 421 -12.50 -21.37 -5.49
N THR A 422 -11.71 -20.36 -5.19
CA THR A 422 -11.79 -19.55 -3.96
C THR A 422 -11.95 -18.07 -4.33
N LEU A 423 -12.68 -17.33 -3.50
CA LEU A 423 -13.07 -15.94 -3.71
C LEU A 423 -12.53 -15.08 -2.57
N VAL A 424 -11.85 -13.98 -2.91
CA VAL A 424 -11.47 -12.92 -1.97
C VAL A 424 -11.85 -11.57 -2.59
N GLY A 425 -12.79 -10.84 -1.98
CA GLY A 425 -13.35 -9.63 -2.56
C GLY A 425 -13.60 -8.52 -1.53
N PRO A 426 -12.66 -7.59 -1.35
CA PRO A 426 -12.86 -6.43 -0.47
C PRO A 426 -13.73 -5.38 -1.17
N VAL A 427 -15.05 -5.63 -1.27
CA VAL A 427 -15.97 -4.91 -2.19
C VAL A 427 -16.69 -3.70 -1.58
N GLY A 428 -16.67 -3.55 -0.26
CA GLY A 428 -17.27 -2.42 0.47
C GLY A 428 -16.87 -2.46 1.96
N THR A 429 -17.07 -1.35 2.67
CA THR A 429 -16.81 -1.26 4.12
C THR A 429 -17.67 -2.25 4.89
N GLY A 430 -17.05 -3.17 5.65
CA GLY A 430 -17.76 -4.21 6.40
C GLY A 430 -18.38 -5.30 5.50
N LEU A 431 -17.89 -5.46 4.27
CA LEU A 431 -18.42 -6.37 3.27
C LEU A 431 -17.31 -7.11 2.52
N ASP A 432 -16.25 -7.52 3.21
CA ASP A 432 -15.19 -8.34 2.60
C ASP A 432 -15.71 -9.75 2.31
N LEU A 433 -15.85 -10.07 1.02
CA LEU A 433 -16.30 -11.37 0.55
C LEU A 433 -15.21 -12.41 0.68
N ARG A 434 -15.57 -13.54 1.28
CA ARG A 434 -14.83 -14.81 1.24
C ARG A 434 -15.73 -15.91 0.68
N GLY A 435 -15.14 -16.98 0.17
CA GLY A 435 -15.93 -18.14 -0.26
C GLY A 435 -15.17 -19.13 -1.13
N ALA A 436 -15.79 -20.28 -1.34
CA ALA A 436 -15.27 -21.34 -2.19
C ALA A 436 -16.37 -21.99 -3.05
N GLY A 437 -15.98 -22.81 -4.01
CA GLY A 437 -16.90 -23.57 -4.84
C GLY A 437 -16.29 -24.15 -6.10
N TRP A 438 -17.09 -24.22 -7.15
CA TRP A 438 -16.73 -24.84 -8.43
C TRP A 438 -17.22 -24.04 -9.64
N VAL A 439 -16.41 -24.06 -10.69
CA VAL A 439 -16.76 -23.60 -12.04
C VAL A 439 -16.67 -24.79 -12.99
N SER A 440 -17.75 -25.10 -13.69
CA SER A 440 -17.80 -26.14 -14.71
C SER A 440 -17.92 -25.51 -16.09
N TRP A 441 -16.90 -25.71 -16.93
CA TRP A 441 -16.82 -25.14 -18.28
C TRP A 441 -17.57 -25.95 -19.34
N THR A 442 -17.84 -27.23 -19.08
CA THR A 442 -18.61 -28.11 -19.97
C THR A 442 -20.10 -27.78 -19.92
N SER A 443 -20.70 -27.80 -18.72
CA SER A 443 -22.07 -27.30 -18.52
C SER A 443 -22.15 -25.77 -18.69
N GLY A 444 -21.09 -25.04 -18.34
CA GLY A 444 -21.09 -23.57 -18.33
C GLY A 444 -21.86 -23.03 -17.11
N THR A 445 -21.66 -23.67 -15.95
CA THR A 445 -22.34 -23.38 -14.68
C THR A 445 -21.33 -23.24 -13.54
N ALA A 446 -21.57 -22.34 -12.61
CA ALA A 446 -20.79 -22.19 -11.38
C ALA A 446 -21.68 -22.35 -10.13
N TYR A 447 -21.09 -22.80 -9.03
CA TYR A 447 -21.75 -22.91 -7.73
C TYR A 447 -20.74 -22.60 -6.62
N LEU A 448 -21.03 -21.57 -5.81
CA LEU A 448 -20.18 -21.05 -4.75
C LEU A 448 -20.97 -20.90 -3.45
N GLY A 449 -20.29 -21.05 -2.31
CA GLY A 449 -20.74 -20.54 -1.02
C GLY A 449 -19.93 -19.29 -0.70
N VAL A 450 -20.61 -18.16 -0.46
CA VAL A 450 -20.00 -16.83 -0.29
C VAL A 450 -20.47 -16.22 1.02
N THR A 451 -19.53 -15.85 1.88
CA THR A 451 -19.77 -15.23 3.19
C THR A 451 -19.19 -13.81 3.18
N ALA A 452 -19.81 -12.87 3.89
CA ALA A 452 -19.21 -11.56 4.14
C ALA A 452 -18.57 -11.57 5.54
N LEU A 453 -17.29 -11.22 5.65
CA LEU A 453 -16.48 -11.47 6.84
C LEU A 453 -17.03 -10.79 8.10
N ASP A 454 -17.43 -9.51 7.98
CA ASP A 454 -17.98 -8.71 9.08
C ASP A 454 -19.51 -8.92 9.28
N ALA A 455 -20.13 -9.78 8.46
CA ALA A 455 -21.52 -10.23 8.56
C ALA A 455 -21.59 -11.77 8.52
N ALA A 456 -20.70 -12.41 9.29
CA ALA A 456 -20.42 -13.84 9.25
C ALA A 456 -21.64 -14.76 9.49
N ASP A 457 -22.71 -14.28 10.13
CA ASP A 457 -23.98 -15.01 10.31
C ASP A 457 -24.71 -15.36 9.00
N LEU A 458 -24.35 -14.76 7.86
CA LEU A 458 -25.05 -14.93 6.58
C LEU A 458 -24.13 -15.38 5.43
N ARG A 459 -24.27 -16.65 5.04
CA ARG A 459 -23.61 -17.28 3.90
C ARG A 459 -24.59 -17.40 2.73
N THR A 460 -24.30 -16.72 1.62
CA THR A 460 -25.06 -16.83 0.37
C THR A 460 -24.54 -17.99 -0.47
N LEU A 461 -25.41 -18.96 -0.76
CA LEU A 461 -25.16 -19.97 -1.80
C LEU A 461 -25.52 -19.34 -3.15
N VAL A 462 -24.54 -19.19 -4.04
CA VAL A 462 -24.69 -18.56 -5.36
C VAL A 462 -24.49 -19.61 -6.45
N ARG A 463 -25.47 -19.74 -7.35
CA ARG A 463 -25.42 -20.63 -8.51
C ARG A 463 -25.67 -19.81 -9.77
N GLN A 464 -24.74 -19.87 -10.72
CA GLN A 464 -24.85 -19.17 -12.02
C GLN A 464 -24.82 -20.18 -13.17
N ASP A 465 -25.57 -19.91 -14.24
CA ASP A 465 -25.53 -20.68 -15.49
C ASP A 465 -25.26 -19.81 -16.74
N ARG A 466 -25.89 -20.14 -17.87
CA ARG A 466 -25.74 -19.39 -19.13
C ARG A 466 -26.75 -18.26 -19.28
N LYS A 467 -27.85 -18.29 -18.52
CA LYS A 467 -29.01 -17.39 -18.60
C LYS A 467 -29.22 -16.58 -17.31
N ALA A 468 -28.95 -17.17 -16.14
CA ALA A 468 -29.34 -16.59 -14.85
C ALA A 468 -28.27 -16.72 -13.75
N VAL A 469 -28.37 -15.83 -12.76
CA VAL A 469 -27.81 -15.98 -11.42
C VAL A 469 -28.95 -16.32 -10.46
N ALA A 470 -28.71 -17.27 -9.56
CA ALA A 470 -29.63 -17.68 -8.51
C ALA A 470 -28.90 -17.69 -7.16
N ARG A 471 -29.61 -17.35 -6.09
CA ARG A 471 -29.06 -17.24 -4.73
C ARG A 471 -30.00 -17.82 -3.67
N ILE A 472 -29.43 -18.40 -2.61
CA ILE A 472 -30.09 -18.73 -1.34
C ILE A 472 -29.27 -18.08 -0.22
N GLU A 473 -29.90 -17.38 0.70
CA GLU A 473 -29.24 -16.92 1.93
C GLU A 473 -29.42 -18.00 3.01
N THR A 474 -28.33 -18.41 3.64
CA THR A 474 -28.26 -19.51 4.61
C THR A 474 -27.44 -19.09 5.82
N ARG A 475 -27.74 -19.65 7.00
CA ARG A 475 -26.81 -19.54 8.12
C ARG A 475 -25.61 -20.47 7.84
N PRO A 476 -24.35 -20.03 8.02
CA PRO A 476 -23.21 -20.92 7.87
C PRO A 476 -23.29 -22.07 8.89
N VAL A 477 -22.78 -23.23 8.48
CA VAL A 477 -22.63 -24.42 9.31
C VAL A 477 -21.20 -24.88 9.12
N GLY A 478 -20.38 -24.79 10.17
CA GLY A 478 -18.93 -24.95 10.08
C GLY A 478 -18.24 -23.74 9.44
N ASP A 479 -17.12 -24.00 8.77
CA ASP A 479 -16.22 -23.01 8.17
C ASP A 479 -16.93 -22.10 7.11
N PRO A 480 -16.87 -20.76 7.25
CA PRO A 480 -17.46 -19.82 6.30
C PRO A 480 -16.81 -19.82 4.91
N GLU A 481 -15.56 -20.29 4.78
CA GLU A 481 -14.84 -20.47 3.50
C GLU A 481 -15.02 -21.88 2.90
N ALA A 482 -15.76 -22.78 3.55
CA ALA A 482 -15.99 -24.13 3.06
C ALA A 482 -16.62 -24.15 1.64
N PRO A 483 -16.49 -25.25 0.88
CA PRO A 483 -17.28 -25.48 -0.33
C PRO A 483 -18.79 -25.49 -0.04
N PRO A 484 -19.65 -25.17 -1.02
CA PRO A 484 -21.10 -25.22 -0.85
C PRO A 484 -21.62 -26.66 -0.86
N PRO A 485 -22.77 -26.95 -0.21
CA PRO A 485 -23.22 -28.32 0.03
C PRO A 485 -23.56 -29.11 -1.25
N LEU A 486 -23.31 -30.41 -1.22
CA LEU A 486 -23.63 -31.35 -2.30
C LEU A 486 -24.57 -32.45 -1.77
N PRO A 487 -25.71 -32.73 -2.43
CA PRO A 487 -26.26 -32.02 -3.59
C PRO A 487 -26.66 -30.57 -3.25
N PRO A 488 -26.74 -29.65 -4.23
CA PRO A 488 -27.28 -28.31 -4.01
C PRO A 488 -28.72 -28.38 -3.48
N PRO A 489 -29.16 -27.43 -2.62
CA PRO A 489 -30.54 -27.42 -2.09
C PRO A 489 -31.58 -27.41 -3.21
N ALA A 490 -32.67 -28.17 -3.04
CA ALA A 490 -33.73 -28.28 -4.04
C ALA A 490 -34.64 -27.04 -4.12
N THR A 491 -34.85 -26.35 -2.99
CA THR A 491 -35.80 -25.24 -2.83
C THR A 491 -35.11 -23.97 -2.31
N GLY A 492 -35.85 -22.86 -2.22
CA GLY A 492 -35.36 -21.59 -1.68
C GLY A 492 -34.60 -20.68 -2.65
N TRP A 493 -34.23 -21.17 -3.85
CA TRP A 493 -33.53 -20.40 -4.88
C TRP A 493 -34.31 -19.16 -5.35
N ARG A 494 -33.76 -17.97 -5.08
CA ARG A 494 -34.24 -16.69 -5.65
C ARG A 494 -33.41 -16.35 -6.89
N THR A 495 -34.04 -15.96 -7.98
CA THR A 495 -33.34 -15.52 -9.21
C THR A 495 -33.02 -14.03 -9.11
N GLY A 496 -31.79 -13.64 -9.49
CA GLY A 496 -31.31 -12.25 -9.40
C GLY A 496 -29.80 -12.19 -9.14
N PRO A 497 -29.18 -11.00 -9.31
CA PRO A 497 -27.74 -10.81 -9.08
C PRO A 497 -27.36 -11.06 -7.61
N HIS A 498 -26.07 -11.21 -7.30
CA HIS A 498 -25.61 -11.17 -5.92
C HIS A 498 -25.79 -9.76 -5.31
N ARG A 499 -25.81 -9.66 -3.96
CA ARG A 499 -25.92 -8.37 -3.27
C ARG A 499 -24.70 -7.45 -3.42
N THR A 500 -23.64 -7.95 -4.04
CA THR A 500 -22.38 -7.23 -4.30
C THR A 500 -22.04 -7.26 -5.79
N SER A 501 -21.88 -6.09 -6.40
CA SER A 501 -21.75 -5.93 -7.85
C SER A 501 -20.48 -6.52 -8.47
N ALA A 502 -19.45 -6.84 -7.67
CA ALA A 502 -18.18 -7.40 -8.16
C ALA A 502 -18.18 -8.94 -8.31
N LEU A 503 -19.10 -9.68 -7.66
CA LEU A 503 -19.11 -11.15 -7.74
C LEU A 503 -19.57 -11.64 -9.12
N ASP A 504 -20.72 -11.17 -9.58
CA ASP A 504 -21.33 -11.67 -10.80
C ASP A 504 -20.47 -11.40 -12.05
N PRO A 505 -19.76 -10.27 -12.21
CA PRO A 505 -18.78 -10.07 -13.28
C PRO A 505 -17.63 -11.08 -13.25
N LEU A 506 -17.07 -11.41 -12.08
CA LEU A 506 -15.99 -12.40 -11.94
C LEU A 506 -16.44 -13.81 -12.35
N VAL A 507 -17.57 -14.27 -11.82
CA VAL A 507 -18.11 -15.60 -12.14
C VAL A 507 -18.57 -15.65 -13.61
N SER A 508 -19.14 -14.55 -14.12
CA SER A 508 -19.45 -14.41 -15.55
C SER A 508 -18.19 -14.41 -16.43
N ALA A 509 -17.07 -13.82 -16.00
CA ALA A 509 -15.80 -13.88 -16.72
C ALA A 509 -15.24 -15.31 -16.74
N ALA A 510 -15.23 -15.99 -15.59
CA ALA A 510 -14.82 -17.40 -15.46
C ALA A 510 -15.64 -18.32 -16.39
N LEU A 511 -16.96 -18.10 -16.45
CA LEU A 511 -17.86 -18.87 -17.29
C LEU A 511 -17.81 -18.47 -18.78
N ARG A 512 -17.40 -17.24 -19.13
CA ARG A 512 -17.23 -16.79 -20.52
C ARG A 512 -15.87 -17.16 -21.11
N ALA A 513 -14.82 -17.30 -20.30
CA ALA A 513 -13.47 -17.66 -20.75
C ALA A 513 -13.40 -18.97 -21.57
N ALA A 514 -14.34 -19.89 -21.34
CA ALA A 514 -14.45 -21.17 -22.06
C ALA A 514 -15.41 -21.16 -23.27
N ARG A 515 -16.16 -20.08 -23.52
CA ARG A 515 -17.20 -19.98 -24.55
C ARG A 515 -16.66 -19.38 -25.85
N GLY A 516 -17.13 -19.87 -26.99
CA GLY A 516 -16.82 -19.31 -28.32
C GLY A 516 -15.31 -19.17 -28.57
N SER A 517 -14.90 -18.00 -29.05
CA SER A 517 -13.50 -17.59 -29.24
C SER A 517 -12.82 -17.05 -27.96
N GLY A 518 -13.51 -17.06 -26.81
CA GLY A 518 -12.97 -16.62 -25.52
C GLY A 518 -13.51 -15.26 -25.06
N PRO A 519 -12.82 -14.59 -24.11
CA PRO A 519 -13.18 -13.25 -23.68
C PRO A 519 -13.01 -12.25 -24.82
N GLN A 520 -14.04 -11.44 -25.06
CA GLN A 520 -14.06 -10.39 -26.08
C GLN A 520 -13.66 -9.04 -25.47
N GLY A 521 -12.93 -8.23 -26.22
CA GLY A 521 -12.43 -6.92 -25.78
C GLY A 521 -11.05 -6.60 -26.37
N SER A 522 -10.54 -5.40 -26.09
CA SER A 522 -9.13 -5.10 -26.37
C SER A 522 -8.26 -5.82 -25.32
N THR A 523 -7.14 -6.43 -25.76
CA THR A 523 -6.32 -7.29 -24.88
C THR A 523 -4.90 -6.74 -24.73
N ARG A 524 -4.46 -6.54 -23.48
CA ARG A 524 -3.11 -6.05 -23.15
C ARG A 524 -2.49 -6.88 -22.04
N ARG A 525 -1.21 -7.23 -22.14
CA ARG A 525 -0.47 -7.85 -21.03
C ARG A 525 0.03 -6.74 -20.13
N VAL A 526 -0.40 -6.77 -18.86
CA VAL A 526 0.01 -5.80 -17.83
C VAL A 526 1.39 -6.15 -17.30
N ARG A 527 1.59 -7.41 -16.89
CA ARG A 527 2.84 -7.89 -16.27
C ARG A 527 3.04 -9.39 -16.45
N GLY A 528 4.21 -9.87 -16.06
CA GLY A 528 4.39 -11.27 -15.65
C GLY A 528 4.43 -11.30 -14.13
N ASP A 529 3.93 -12.37 -13.52
CA ASP A 529 3.89 -12.51 -12.07
C ASP A 529 3.99 -13.98 -11.63
N SER A 530 3.89 -14.22 -10.32
CA SER A 530 3.84 -15.56 -9.73
C SER A 530 2.58 -15.75 -8.89
N HIS A 531 1.81 -16.81 -9.16
CA HIS A 531 0.67 -17.23 -8.34
C HIS A 531 0.90 -18.68 -7.89
N THR A 532 0.78 -18.95 -6.59
CA THR A 532 1.06 -20.28 -5.97
C THR A 532 2.37 -20.94 -6.45
N GLY A 533 3.42 -20.12 -6.63
CA GLY A 533 4.74 -20.55 -7.15
C GLY A 533 4.82 -20.70 -8.68
N VAL A 534 3.70 -20.68 -9.40
CA VAL A 534 3.63 -20.81 -10.86
C VAL A 534 3.76 -19.45 -11.55
N THR A 535 4.68 -19.35 -12.52
CA THR A 535 4.83 -18.16 -13.35
C THR A 535 3.65 -17.96 -14.30
N VAL A 536 3.02 -16.79 -14.22
CA VAL A 536 1.89 -16.37 -15.05
C VAL A 536 2.20 -15.13 -15.88
N ASP A 537 1.40 -14.92 -16.93
CA ASP A 537 1.23 -13.64 -17.60
C ASP A 537 -0.15 -13.07 -17.20
N VAL A 538 -0.18 -11.80 -16.76
CA VAL A 538 -1.43 -11.11 -16.41
C VAL A 538 -1.92 -10.36 -17.65
N VAL A 539 -2.99 -10.88 -18.25
CA VAL A 539 -3.64 -10.28 -19.44
C VAL A 539 -4.93 -9.58 -19.00
N GLU A 540 -4.99 -8.28 -19.25
CA GLU A 540 -6.16 -7.44 -18.98
C GLU A 540 -6.97 -7.29 -20.27
N VAL A 541 -8.30 -7.42 -20.13
CA VAL A 541 -9.27 -7.29 -21.20
C VAL A 541 -10.24 -6.19 -20.83
N GLU A 542 -10.36 -5.16 -21.68
CA GLU A 542 -11.41 -4.15 -21.53
C GLU A 542 -12.73 -4.71 -22.05
N THR A 543 -13.73 -4.84 -21.17
CA THR A 543 -15.06 -5.36 -21.51
C THR A 543 -16.13 -4.31 -21.29
N ALA A 544 -17.35 -4.55 -21.79
CA ALA A 544 -18.52 -3.72 -21.49
C ALA A 544 -18.97 -3.78 -20.01
N GLN A 545 -18.27 -4.52 -19.14
CA GLN A 545 -18.41 -4.50 -17.68
C GLN A 545 -17.17 -3.90 -16.98
N GLY A 546 -16.28 -3.24 -17.73
CA GLY A 546 -14.98 -2.74 -17.24
C GLY A 546 -13.83 -3.72 -17.50
N PRO A 547 -12.61 -3.40 -17.01
CA PRO A 547 -11.44 -4.25 -17.17
C PRO A 547 -11.58 -5.55 -16.37
N THR A 548 -11.08 -6.65 -16.92
CA THR A 548 -10.93 -7.93 -16.20
C THR A 548 -9.54 -8.50 -16.48
N ARG A 549 -8.84 -8.94 -15.44
CA ARG A 549 -7.51 -9.55 -15.52
C ARG A 549 -7.60 -11.05 -15.48
N TYR A 550 -6.86 -11.70 -16.38
CA TYR A 550 -6.75 -13.13 -16.58
C TYR A 550 -5.30 -13.52 -16.32
N TRP A 551 -5.04 -14.26 -15.25
CA TRP A 551 -3.71 -14.74 -14.90
C TRP A 551 -3.53 -16.12 -15.53
N ILE A 552 -2.74 -16.18 -16.59
CA ILE A 552 -2.59 -17.35 -17.45
C ILE A 552 -1.17 -17.87 -17.33
N ASP A 553 -1.01 -19.14 -16.94
CA ASP A 553 0.32 -19.75 -16.81
C ASP A 553 0.99 -20.05 -18.16
N ARG A 554 2.24 -20.51 -18.13
CA ARG A 554 2.99 -20.86 -19.34
C ARG A 554 2.44 -22.08 -20.10
N THR A 555 1.67 -22.96 -19.45
CA THR A 555 0.91 -24.00 -20.16
C THR A 555 -0.26 -23.39 -20.95
N GLY A 556 -0.77 -22.23 -20.51
CA GLY A 556 -1.97 -21.57 -21.01
C GLY A 556 -3.23 -21.98 -20.25
N THR A 557 -3.08 -22.30 -18.97
CA THR A 557 -4.17 -22.60 -18.04
C THR A 557 -4.47 -21.36 -17.19
N LEU A 558 -5.75 -21.09 -16.92
CA LEU A 558 -6.20 -19.97 -16.09
C LEU A 558 -6.00 -20.29 -14.60
N ARG A 559 -5.41 -19.37 -13.84
CA ARG A 559 -5.08 -19.53 -12.41
C ARG A 559 -5.79 -18.54 -11.49
N ARG A 560 -5.97 -17.30 -11.94
CA ARG A 560 -6.69 -16.23 -11.24
C ARG A 560 -7.48 -15.38 -12.23
N LEU A 561 -8.62 -14.88 -11.79
CA LEU A 561 -9.33 -13.75 -12.39
C LEU A 561 -9.39 -12.60 -11.38
N GLU A 562 -9.25 -11.37 -11.87
CA GLU A 562 -9.44 -10.17 -11.04
C GLU A 562 -10.35 -9.16 -11.76
N ALA A 563 -11.21 -8.50 -10.99
CA ALA A 563 -12.08 -7.42 -11.47
C ALA A 563 -12.07 -6.27 -10.45
N PRO A 564 -12.17 -5.00 -10.90
CA PRO A 564 -12.28 -3.87 -9.99
C PRO A 564 -13.61 -3.91 -9.22
N THR A 565 -13.60 -3.39 -8.00
CA THR A 565 -14.81 -3.18 -7.20
C THR A 565 -15.21 -1.71 -7.21
N PRO A 566 -16.47 -1.35 -6.84
CA PRO A 566 -16.86 0.05 -6.65
C PRO A 566 -16.04 0.78 -5.58
N ALA A 567 -15.39 0.05 -4.66
CA ALA A 567 -14.54 0.59 -3.61
C ALA A 567 -13.08 0.82 -4.05
N GLY A 568 -12.75 0.72 -5.35
CA GLY A 568 -11.41 0.95 -5.89
C GLY A 568 -10.41 -0.19 -5.68
N THR A 569 -10.82 -1.28 -5.04
CA THR A 569 -10.03 -2.50 -4.85
C THR A 569 -10.17 -3.47 -6.03
N TRP A 570 -9.45 -4.59 -5.98
CA TRP A 570 -9.60 -5.72 -6.90
C TRP A 570 -10.12 -6.95 -6.15
N ALA A 571 -11.29 -7.43 -6.55
CA ALA A 571 -11.82 -8.73 -6.15
C ALA A 571 -11.20 -9.83 -7.02
N GLN A 572 -10.88 -10.96 -6.39
CA GLN A 572 -10.11 -12.06 -6.93
C GLN A 572 -10.91 -13.36 -6.89
N LEU A 573 -10.85 -14.13 -7.97
CA LEU A 573 -11.34 -15.50 -8.03
C LEU A 573 -10.15 -16.38 -8.45
N ASP A 574 -9.63 -17.18 -7.53
CA ASP A 574 -8.55 -18.14 -7.77
C ASP A 574 -9.10 -19.48 -8.24
N LEU A 575 -8.40 -20.15 -9.16
CA LEU A 575 -8.88 -21.33 -9.88
C LEU A 575 -7.83 -22.46 -9.90
N THR A 576 -8.20 -23.61 -9.33
CA THR A 576 -7.44 -24.85 -9.46
C THR A 576 -8.18 -25.80 -10.40
N THR A 577 -7.67 -25.93 -11.63
CA THR A 577 -8.30 -26.74 -12.69
C THR A 577 -8.29 -28.23 -12.39
N GLY A 578 -9.43 -28.89 -12.57
CA GLY A 578 -9.58 -30.32 -12.29
C GLY A 578 -11.01 -30.82 -12.47
N ARG A 579 -11.26 -32.07 -12.07
CA ARG A 579 -12.62 -32.63 -12.06
C ARG A 579 -13.47 -31.93 -10.99
N VAL A 580 -14.63 -31.43 -11.39
CA VAL A 580 -15.61 -30.77 -10.50
C VAL A 580 -16.88 -31.61 -10.36
N PRO A 581 -17.66 -31.44 -9.27
CA PRO A 581 -18.95 -32.09 -9.10
C PRO A 581 -19.90 -31.81 -10.26
N ARG A 582 -20.68 -32.82 -10.68
CA ARG A 582 -21.78 -32.64 -11.63
C ARG A 582 -22.97 -32.02 -10.93
N LEU A 583 -23.24 -30.75 -11.21
CA LEU A 583 -24.45 -30.06 -10.73
C LEU A 583 -25.65 -30.51 -11.57
N THR A 584 -26.70 -30.99 -10.92
CA THR A 584 -28.00 -31.25 -11.59
C THR A 584 -28.55 -29.95 -12.19
N PRO A 585 -29.20 -29.98 -13.38
CA PRO A 585 -29.90 -28.81 -13.93
C PRO A 585 -30.88 -28.21 -12.92
N ARG A 586 -31.16 -26.90 -13.02
CA ARG A 586 -32.26 -26.30 -12.27
C ARG A 586 -33.54 -26.57 -13.07
N THR A 587 -34.45 -27.34 -12.49
CA THR A 587 -35.86 -27.42 -12.90
C THR A 587 -36.54 -26.07 -12.69
#